data_AF-A0A947VF89-F1
#
_entry.id   AF-A0A947VF89-F1
#
_cell.length_a   1.000
_cell.length_b   1.000
_cell.length_c   1.000
_cell.angle_alpha   90.00
_cell.angle_beta   90.00
_cell.angle_gamma   90.00
#
_symmetry.space_group_name_H-M   'P 1'
#
loop_
_entity.id
_entity.type
_entity.pdbx_description
1 polymer ?
#
loop_
_entity_poly.entity_id
_entity_poly.type
_entity_poly.pdbx_seq_one_letter_code
_entity_poly.pdbx_strand_id
1 'polypeptide(L)'
;MEGDENVFHTVAACHFQNIEHIEHWINKLIPRNQNGSFVKWAGGRRKGQTRDQFIDNCLKYSSEIDFQVNCVSTIEGKMSWFAWAFYMQNQRLVTQRLDAKNRNCLVFQISNEKDISFPVLRAGYLIWYHHVVRYLSEFQNIRGKLLSDNFACDEEGPGDGKAVGVSFVNFLLKQSGSDLQISLPKAGRYRECDRLSDYFCGWVNSVRSKTATESHARKLAELETHSKRFIENVVFAMDLNIVDEEGNDVTEAVKAAVASGSANG
;
A
#
# COMPACT_ATOMS: atom_id res chain seq x y z
N MET A 1 2.46 -20.56 5.12
CA MET A 1 1.60 -20.34 3.95
C MET A 1 2.54 -19.87 2.87
N GLU A 2 2.79 -20.70 1.86
CA GLU A 2 3.53 -20.28 0.66
C GLU A 2 2.64 -19.24 -0.04
N GLY A 3 3.03 -17.97 0.02
CA GLY A 3 2.35 -16.91 -0.71
C GLY A 3 2.65 -17.03 -2.20
N ASP A 4 1.71 -16.61 -3.04
CA ASP A 4 1.97 -16.50 -4.48
C ASP A 4 2.81 -15.24 -4.71
N GLU A 5 4.09 -15.44 -5.04
CA GLU A 5 5.06 -14.36 -5.25
C GLU A 5 4.61 -13.33 -6.30
N ASN A 6 3.67 -13.69 -7.18
CA ASN A 6 3.17 -12.85 -8.27
C ASN A 6 1.92 -12.05 -7.89
N VAL A 7 1.39 -12.22 -6.68
CA VAL A 7 0.27 -11.40 -6.20
C VAL A 7 0.71 -9.95 -6.13
N PHE A 8 -0.07 -9.07 -6.76
CA PHE A 8 0.18 -7.64 -6.67
C PHE A 8 -0.38 -7.05 -5.37
N HIS A 9 0.34 -6.05 -4.88
CA HIS A 9 -0.13 -5.10 -3.90
C HIS A 9 -0.04 -3.71 -4.51
N THR A 10 -1.08 -2.91 -4.28
CA THR A 10 -1.16 -1.54 -4.79
C THR A 10 -1.48 -0.60 -3.64
N VAL A 11 -0.88 0.58 -3.64
CA VAL A 11 -1.32 1.74 -2.88
C VAL A 11 -1.81 2.76 -3.90
N ALA A 12 -3.05 3.21 -3.77
CA ALA A 12 -3.61 4.29 -4.57
C ALA A 12 -3.75 5.55 -3.71
N ALA A 13 -3.07 6.62 -4.08
CA ALA A 13 -3.20 7.93 -3.49
C ALA A 13 -4.05 8.81 -4.42
N CYS A 14 -5.16 9.34 -3.91
CA CYS A 14 -5.99 10.28 -4.66
C CYS A 14 -5.78 11.70 -4.11
N HIS A 15 -5.47 12.65 -4.99
CA HIS A 15 -4.95 13.96 -4.63
C HIS A 15 -6.01 15.05 -4.77
N PHE A 16 -6.45 15.60 -3.64
CA PHE A 16 -7.54 16.58 -3.58
C PHE A 16 -7.10 17.88 -2.97
N GLN A 17 -7.80 18.95 -3.32
CA GLN A 17 -7.53 20.28 -2.78
C GLN A 17 -8.07 20.45 -1.35
N ASN A 18 -9.25 19.87 -1.08
CA ASN A 18 -9.93 19.96 0.20
C ASN A 18 -10.92 18.79 0.36
N ILE A 19 -11.60 18.71 1.50
CA ILE A 19 -12.50 17.61 1.81
C ILE A 19 -13.81 17.67 1.01
N GLU A 20 -14.34 18.86 0.75
CA GLU A 20 -15.55 19.06 -0.05
C GLU A 20 -15.35 18.54 -1.48
N HIS A 21 -14.15 18.74 -2.02
CA HIS A 21 -13.72 18.21 -3.32
C HIS A 21 -13.69 16.67 -3.34
N ILE A 22 -13.18 16.05 -2.27
CA ILE A 22 -13.22 14.59 -2.10
C ILE A 22 -14.68 14.10 -2.09
N GLU A 23 -15.52 14.72 -1.27
CA GLU A 23 -16.92 14.34 -1.10
C GLU A 23 -17.70 14.45 -2.41
N HIS A 24 -17.46 15.48 -3.21
CA HIS A 24 -18.05 15.62 -4.53
C HIS A 24 -17.76 14.40 -5.41
N TRP A 25 -16.48 14.02 -5.53
CA TRP A 25 -16.06 12.94 -6.40
C TRP A 25 -16.45 11.56 -5.90
N ILE A 26 -16.40 11.33 -4.60
CA ILE A 26 -16.84 10.05 -4.03
C ILE A 26 -18.33 9.85 -4.27
N ASN A 27 -19.16 10.88 -4.09
CA ASN A 27 -20.60 10.80 -4.39
C ASN A 27 -20.88 10.57 -5.89
N LYS A 28 -20.05 11.11 -6.78
CA LYS A 28 -20.17 10.89 -8.24
C LYS A 28 -19.72 9.51 -8.68
N LEU A 29 -18.61 9.00 -8.13
CA LEU A 29 -17.91 7.84 -8.67
C LEU A 29 -18.25 6.55 -7.93
N ILE A 30 -18.34 6.58 -6.59
CA ILE A 30 -18.43 5.38 -5.76
C ILE A 30 -19.88 4.96 -5.55
N PRO A 31 -20.26 3.73 -5.90
CA PRO A 31 -21.61 3.24 -5.66
C PRO A 31 -21.96 3.11 -4.18
N ARG A 32 -23.20 3.44 -3.86
CA ARG A 32 -23.81 3.21 -2.54
C ARG A 32 -24.64 1.93 -2.55
N ASN A 33 -24.72 1.24 -1.41
CA ASN A 33 -25.65 0.13 -1.22
C ASN A 33 -27.09 0.64 -1.00
N GLN A 34 -28.04 -0.28 -0.80
CA GLN A 34 -29.46 0.04 -0.55
C GLN A 34 -29.69 0.88 0.73
N ASN A 35 -28.75 0.84 1.67
CA ASN A 35 -28.80 1.64 2.91
C ASN A 35 -28.10 3.00 2.75
N GLY A 36 -27.72 3.37 1.52
CA GLY A 36 -27.01 4.60 1.23
C GLY A 36 -25.55 4.62 1.68
N SER A 37 -24.96 3.51 2.15
CA SER A 37 -23.54 3.49 2.56
C SER A 37 -22.63 3.18 1.38
N PHE A 38 -21.45 3.81 1.33
CA PHE A 38 -20.41 3.43 0.38
C PHE A 38 -19.92 2.01 0.65
N VAL A 39 -19.86 1.20 -0.39
CA VAL A 39 -19.34 -0.17 -0.34
C VAL A 39 -17.81 -0.10 -0.47
N LYS A 40 -17.06 -1.13 -0.04
CA LYS A 40 -15.63 -1.30 -0.38
C LYS A 40 -15.48 -2.08 -1.69
N TRP A 41 -14.39 -1.90 -2.42
CA TRP A 41 -14.08 -2.70 -3.63
C TRP A 41 -14.16 -4.21 -3.41
N ALA A 42 -13.63 -4.67 -2.27
CA ALA A 42 -13.61 -6.08 -1.88
C ALA A 42 -14.93 -6.58 -1.27
N GLY A 43 -15.87 -5.68 -0.97
CA GLY A 43 -17.09 -5.99 -0.21
C GLY A 43 -18.36 -6.11 -1.05
N GLY A 44 -19.40 -6.71 -0.45
CA GLY A 44 -20.78 -6.69 -0.96
C GLY A 44 -21.19 -7.90 -1.81
N ARG A 45 -22.48 -8.26 -1.74
CA ARG A 45 -23.08 -9.38 -2.49
C ARG A 45 -23.10 -9.16 -4.01
N ARG A 46 -23.06 -7.90 -4.47
CA ARG A 46 -23.15 -7.50 -5.89
C ARG A 46 -21.85 -6.87 -6.42
N LYS A 47 -20.70 -7.39 -5.95
CA LYS A 47 -19.36 -6.84 -6.25
C LYS A 47 -19.10 -6.57 -7.74
N GLY A 48 -19.57 -7.42 -8.65
CA GLY A 48 -19.42 -7.21 -10.10
C GLY A 48 -20.08 -5.91 -10.56
N GLN A 49 -21.40 -5.77 -10.31
CA GLN A 49 -22.18 -4.59 -10.69
C GLN A 49 -21.64 -3.29 -10.09
N THR A 50 -21.22 -3.30 -8.83
CA THR A 50 -20.65 -2.11 -8.18
C THR A 50 -19.28 -1.73 -8.75
N ARG A 51 -18.49 -2.70 -9.22
CA ARG A 51 -17.21 -2.41 -9.88
C ARG A 51 -17.44 -1.84 -11.28
N ASP A 52 -18.35 -2.45 -12.04
CA ASP A 52 -18.74 -1.97 -13.37
C ASP A 52 -19.22 -0.51 -13.30
N GLN A 53 -20.13 -0.21 -12.36
CA GLN A 53 -20.66 1.14 -12.18
C GLN A 53 -19.58 2.17 -11.83
N PHE A 54 -18.65 1.84 -10.92
CA PHE A 54 -17.53 2.73 -10.62
C PHE A 54 -16.68 3.01 -11.85
N ILE A 55 -16.30 1.96 -12.58
CA ILE A 55 -15.46 2.07 -13.79
C ILE A 55 -16.17 2.90 -14.87
N ASP A 56 -17.46 2.65 -15.09
CA ASP A 56 -18.28 3.39 -16.06
C ASP A 56 -18.41 4.86 -15.66
N ASN A 57 -18.57 5.16 -14.37
CA ASN A 57 -18.58 6.53 -13.88
C ASN A 57 -17.23 7.23 -14.12
N CYS A 58 -16.10 6.56 -13.87
CA CYS A 58 -14.77 7.12 -14.14
C CYS A 58 -14.58 7.49 -15.62
N LEU A 59 -15.07 6.65 -16.54
CA LEU A 59 -15.02 6.96 -17.97
C LEU A 59 -15.97 8.09 -18.35
N LYS A 60 -17.22 8.03 -17.87
CA LYS A 60 -18.25 9.05 -18.13
C LYS A 60 -17.79 10.45 -17.72
N TYR A 61 -17.15 10.55 -16.55
CA TYR A 61 -16.71 11.82 -15.98
C TYR A 61 -15.23 12.11 -16.22
N SER A 62 -14.53 11.33 -17.06
CA SER A 62 -13.08 11.44 -17.30
C SER A 62 -12.63 12.87 -17.70
N SER A 63 -13.42 13.57 -18.51
CA SER A 63 -13.16 14.94 -18.93
C SER A 63 -13.46 16.00 -17.85
N GLU A 64 -14.26 15.67 -16.84
CA GLU A 64 -14.57 16.53 -15.69
C GLU A 64 -13.59 16.32 -14.53
N ILE A 65 -13.01 15.12 -14.38
CA ILE A 65 -12.08 14.79 -13.29
C ILE A 65 -10.92 15.80 -13.26
N ASP A 66 -10.71 16.36 -12.07
CA ASP A 66 -9.76 17.44 -11.76
C ASP A 66 -8.86 17.10 -10.56
N PHE A 67 -8.87 15.84 -10.11
CA PHE A 67 -7.92 15.28 -9.16
C PHE A 67 -6.99 14.28 -9.85
N GLN A 68 -5.83 14.01 -9.25
CA GLN A 68 -4.89 13.00 -9.71
C GLN A 68 -4.94 11.75 -8.84
N VAL A 69 -4.58 10.61 -9.42
CA VAL A 69 -4.49 9.31 -8.76
C VAL A 69 -3.14 8.70 -9.07
N ASN A 70 -2.32 8.54 -8.05
CA ASN A 70 -1.05 7.81 -8.14
C ASN A 70 -1.24 6.41 -7.58
N CYS A 71 -1.08 5.42 -8.43
CA CYS A 71 -1.17 4.01 -8.09
C CYS A 71 0.23 3.41 -8.14
N VAL A 72 0.76 3.05 -6.98
CA VAL A 72 2.09 2.44 -6.84
C VAL A 72 1.92 0.98 -6.49
N SER A 73 2.43 0.11 -7.35
CA SER A 73 2.26 -1.34 -7.24
C SER A 73 3.59 -2.07 -7.08
N THR A 74 3.57 -3.20 -6.38
CA THR A 74 4.67 -4.18 -6.37
C THR A 74 4.08 -5.59 -6.22
N ILE A 75 4.90 -6.63 -6.35
CA ILE A 75 4.47 -8.02 -6.15
C ILE A 75 4.93 -8.56 -4.78
N GLU A 76 4.26 -9.58 -4.26
CA GLU A 76 4.53 -10.14 -2.93
C GLU A 76 5.98 -10.62 -2.80
N GLY A 77 6.49 -11.35 -3.80
CA GLY A 77 7.89 -11.81 -3.81
C GLY A 77 8.87 -10.65 -3.69
N LYS A 78 8.50 -9.48 -4.23
CA LYS A 78 9.26 -8.24 -4.17
C LYS A 78 9.18 -7.60 -2.76
N MET A 79 8.04 -7.65 -2.07
CA MET A 79 7.95 -7.20 -0.67
C MET A 79 8.93 -7.91 0.26
N SER A 80 9.16 -9.21 0.06
CA SER A 80 10.12 -9.98 0.86
C SER A 80 11.54 -9.42 0.75
N TRP A 81 11.93 -8.89 -0.41
CA TRP A 81 13.25 -8.26 -0.58
C TRP A 81 13.37 -6.92 0.14
N PHE A 82 12.29 -6.14 0.26
CA PHE A 82 12.31 -4.94 1.12
C PHE A 82 12.60 -5.31 2.58
N ALA A 83 12.04 -6.40 3.06
CA ALA A 83 12.31 -6.90 4.40
C ALA A 83 13.78 -7.35 4.55
N TRP A 84 14.32 -8.08 3.57
CA TRP A 84 15.73 -8.49 3.56
C TRP A 84 16.69 -7.30 3.50
N ALA A 85 16.45 -6.35 2.59
CA ALA A 85 17.26 -5.15 2.46
C ALA A 85 17.32 -4.38 3.79
N PHE A 86 16.16 -4.16 4.39
CA PHE A 86 16.06 -3.46 5.66
C PHE A 86 16.75 -4.22 6.79
N TYR A 87 16.58 -5.54 6.87
CA TYR A 87 17.24 -6.37 7.88
C TYR A 87 18.77 -6.31 7.76
N MET A 88 19.31 -6.50 6.56
CA MET A 88 20.77 -6.50 6.33
C MET A 88 21.41 -5.15 6.63
N GLN A 89 20.71 -4.05 6.35
CA GLN A 89 21.19 -2.69 6.63
C GLN A 89 21.12 -2.32 8.13
N ASN A 90 20.39 -3.09 8.95
CA ASN A 90 20.07 -2.71 10.34
C ASN A 90 20.21 -3.88 11.32
N GLN A 91 21.12 -4.82 11.08
CA GLN A 91 21.27 -6.07 11.86
C GLN A 91 21.49 -5.85 13.37
N ARG A 92 22.04 -4.70 13.78
CA ARG A 92 22.18 -4.32 15.20
C ARG A 92 20.85 -3.99 15.88
N LEU A 93 19.87 -3.50 15.13
CA LEU A 93 18.60 -3.00 15.64
C LEU A 93 17.40 -3.88 15.25
N VAL A 94 17.61 -4.78 14.30
CA VAL A 94 16.59 -5.68 13.78
C VAL A 94 17.08 -7.11 13.90
N THR A 95 16.33 -7.93 14.63
CA THR A 95 16.58 -9.37 14.78
C THR A 95 15.44 -10.18 14.19
N GLN A 96 15.65 -11.49 14.01
CA GLN A 96 14.60 -12.42 13.57
C GLN A 96 14.17 -13.33 14.73
N ARG A 97 12.86 -13.60 14.82
CA ARG A 97 12.28 -14.48 15.84
C ARG A 97 11.04 -15.17 15.31
N LEU A 98 10.78 -16.40 15.75
CA LEU A 98 9.50 -17.05 15.54
C LEU A 98 8.45 -16.49 16.51
N ASP A 99 7.24 -16.20 16.01
CA ASP A 99 6.09 -15.90 16.87
C ASP A 99 5.43 -17.18 17.43
N ALA A 100 4.41 -17.00 18.26
CA ALA A 100 3.64 -18.12 18.84
C ALA A 100 2.94 -19.01 17.79
N LYS A 101 2.88 -18.58 16.53
CA LYS A 101 2.32 -19.33 15.39
C LYS A 101 3.43 -19.90 14.48
N ASN A 102 4.68 -19.93 14.95
CA ASN A 102 5.87 -20.38 14.23
C ASN A 102 6.11 -19.62 12.92
N ARG A 103 5.68 -18.37 12.83
CA ARG A 103 5.97 -17.49 11.68
C ARG A 103 7.26 -16.73 11.96
N ASN A 104 8.14 -16.67 10.96
CA ASN A 104 9.31 -15.80 11.04
C ASN A 104 8.87 -14.33 11.09
N CYS A 105 9.41 -13.59 12.05
CA CYS A 105 9.10 -12.19 12.32
C CYS A 105 10.39 -11.37 12.38
N LEU A 106 10.34 -10.16 11.83
CA LEU A 106 11.33 -9.13 12.12
C LEU A 106 10.97 -8.45 13.44
N VAL A 107 11.93 -8.37 14.34
CA VAL A 107 11.83 -7.71 15.65
C VAL A 107 12.68 -6.45 15.62
N PHE A 108 12.05 -5.30 15.76
CA PHE A 108 12.67 -3.99 15.73
C PHE A 108 12.80 -3.45 17.15
N GLN A 109 14.02 -3.18 17.56
CA GLN A 109 14.29 -2.56 18.85
C GLN A 109 14.01 -1.06 18.75
N ILE A 110 12.99 -0.58 19.48
CA ILE A 110 12.64 0.86 19.54
C ILE A 110 13.44 1.54 20.66
N SER A 111 13.65 0.84 21.78
CA SER A 111 14.43 1.30 22.93
C SER A 111 14.94 0.10 23.71
N ASN A 112 15.79 0.33 24.72
CA ASN A 112 16.37 -0.75 25.54
C ASN A 112 15.35 -1.70 26.18
N GLU A 113 14.10 -1.26 26.37
CA GLU A 113 13.04 -2.04 27.03
C GLU A 113 11.84 -2.32 26.12
N LYS A 114 11.88 -1.91 24.85
CA LYS A 114 10.70 -1.97 23.97
C LYS A 114 11.06 -2.41 22.56
N ASP A 115 10.46 -3.52 22.17
CA ASP A 115 10.48 -4.07 20.82
C ASP A 115 9.09 -3.96 20.18
N ILE A 116 9.08 -3.92 18.85
CA ILE A 116 7.91 -4.26 18.04
C ILE A 116 8.27 -5.39 17.11
N SER A 117 7.34 -6.29 16.85
CA SER A 117 7.57 -7.41 15.94
C SER A 117 6.46 -7.51 14.91
N PHE A 118 6.83 -7.81 13.66
CA PHE A 118 5.88 -8.10 12.59
C PHE A 118 6.31 -9.37 11.85
N PRO A 119 5.37 -10.20 11.37
CA PRO A 119 5.68 -11.23 10.38
C PRO A 119 6.45 -10.63 9.20
N VAL A 120 7.45 -11.34 8.66
CA VAL A 120 8.38 -10.81 7.65
C VAL A 120 7.65 -10.14 6.47
N LEU A 121 6.63 -10.79 5.91
CA LEU A 121 5.87 -10.21 4.79
C LEU A 121 5.15 -8.91 5.18
N ARG A 122 4.61 -8.84 6.40
CA ARG A 122 3.97 -7.61 6.90
C ARG A 122 5.00 -6.50 7.09
N ALA A 123 6.17 -6.82 7.64
CA ALA A 123 7.27 -5.86 7.75
C ALA A 123 7.67 -5.33 6.37
N GLY A 124 7.85 -6.23 5.39
CA GLY A 124 8.14 -5.88 4.00
C GLY A 124 7.09 -4.94 3.39
N TYR A 125 5.80 -5.22 3.59
CA TYR A 125 4.72 -4.32 3.16
C TYR A 125 4.83 -2.93 3.79
N LEU A 126 5.07 -2.84 5.11
CA LEU A 126 5.15 -1.55 5.81
C LEU A 126 6.38 -0.73 5.36
N ILE A 127 7.52 -1.39 5.18
CA ILE A 127 8.75 -0.78 4.65
C ILE A 127 8.51 -0.28 3.22
N TRP A 128 7.90 -1.12 2.37
CA TRP A 128 7.51 -0.72 1.02
C TRP A 128 6.54 0.48 1.04
N TYR A 129 5.53 0.49 1.91
CA TYR A 129 4.59 1.60 2.05
C TYR A 129 5.32 2.91 2.41
N HIS A 130 6.33 2.84 3.28
CA HIS A 130 7.21 3.98 3.56
C HIS A 130 7.88 4.49 2.27
N HIS A 131 8.43 3.61 1.42
CA HIS A 131 9.01 4.01 0.13
C HIS A 131 7.97 4.61 -0.82
N VAL A 132 6.73 4.09 -0.82
CA VAL A 132 5.64 4.67 -1.61
C VAL A 132 5.36 6.11 -1.16
N VAL A 133 5.27 6.37 0.14
CA VAL A 133 5.01 7.74 0.64
C VAL A 133 6.18 8.68 0.32
N ARG A 134 7.42 8.20 0.44
CA ARG A 134 8.60 8.97 0.00
C ARG A 134 8.55 9.29 -1.49
N TYR A 135 8.20 8.30 -2.32
CA TYR A 135 8.02 8.51 -3.75
C TYR A 135 6.98 9.61 -4.04
N LEU A 136 5.81 9.53 -3.40
CA LEU A 136 4.76 10.55 -3.54
C LEU A 136 5.24 11.93 -3.08
N SER A 137 6.00 12.01 -1.99
CA SER A 137 6.50 13.27 -1.45
C SER A 137 7.62 13.89 -2.31
N GLU A 138 8.60 13.08 -2.71
CA GLU A 138 9.87 13.55 -3.29
C GLU A 138 9.79 13.71 -4.80
N PHE A 139 9.08 12.80 -5.48
CA PHE A 139 9.01 12.77 -6.94
C PHE A 139 7.70 13.35 -7.48
N GLN A 140 6.60 13.12 -6.77
CA GLN A 140 5.28 13.66 -7.14
C GLN A 140 4.96 15.00 -6.44
N ASN A 141 5.86 15.47 -5.56
CA ASN A 141 5.72 16.69 -4.78
C ASN A 141 4.37 16.82 -4.04
N ILE A 142 3.82 15.69 -3.60
CA ILE A 142 2.58 15.67 -2.83
C ILE A 142 2.83 16.21 -1.43
N ARG A 143 1.95 17.08 -0.96
CA ARG A 143 2.02 17.74 0.36
C ARG A 143 0.70 17.59 1.10
N GLY A 144 0.74 17.79 2.42
CA GLY A 144 -0.45 17.81 3.26
C GLY A 144 -0.64 16.54 4.07
N LYS A 145 -1.91 16.19 4.35
CA LYS A 145 -2.26 15.07 5.23
C LYS A 145 -2.64 13.84 4.42
N LEU A 146 -1.95 12.72 4.67
CA LEU A 146 -2.32 11.44 4.09
C LEU A 146 -3.28 10.71 5.03
N LEU A 147 -4.46 10.37 4.52
CA LEU A 147 -5.43 9.51 5.19
C LEU A 147 -5.35 8.13 4.56
N SER A 148 -5.35 7.08 5.38
CA SER A 148 -5.40 5.71 4.86
C SER A 148 -6.05 4.74 5.84
N ASP A 149 -7.04 3.99 5.36
CA ASP A 149 -7.63 2.85 6.07
C ASP A 149 -6.90 1.51 5.80
N ASN A 150 -5.83 1.50 4.98
CA ASN A 150 -5.03 0.30 4.68
C ASN A 150 -4.38 -0.34 5.92
N PHE A 151 -4.24 0.42 7.01
CA PHE A 151 -3.71 -0.04 8.30
C PHE A 151 -4.82 -0.55 9.23
N ALA A 152 -6.09 -0.56 8.78
CA ALA A 152 -7.22 -1.04 9.57
C ALA A 152 -7.18 -2.56 9.82
N CYS A 153 -6.36 -3.30 9.07
CA CYS A 153 -6.17 -4.75 9.25
C CYS A 153 -5.11 -5.11 10.32
N ASP A 154 -4.45 -4.14 10.96
CA ASP A 154 -3.41 -4.41 11.98
C ASP A 154 -3.97 -4.84 13.36
N GLU A 155 -5.23 -5.27 13.47
CA GLU A 155 -5.84 -5.59 14.78
C GLU A 155 -5.59 -7.01 15.27
N GLU A 156 -4.90 -7.13 16.40
CA GLU A 156 -5.43 -7.92 17.53
C GLU A 156 -6.29 -6.97 18.40
N GLY A 157 -7.61 -7.07 18.28
CA GLY A 157 -8.58 -6.33 19.11
C GLY A 157 -8.92 -4.89 18.66
N PRO A 158 -10.05 -4.33 19.12
CA PRO A 158 -10.54 -3.03 18.67
C PRO A 158 -9.64 -1.88 19.18
N GLY A 159 -8.90 -1.23 18.28
CA GLY A 159 -8.29 0.08 18.48
C GLY A 159 -6.76 0.13 18.55
N ASP A 160 -6.10 -0.85 19.19
CA ASP A 160 -4.68 -0.70 19.56
C ASP A 160 -3.71 -1.12 18.44
N GLY A 161 -4.05 -2.15 17.66
CA GLY A 161 -3.18 -2.66 16.59
C GLY A 161 -3.09 -1.77 15.34
N LYS A 162 -4.19 -1.09 14.96
CA LYS A 162 -4.26 -0.15 13.82
C LYS A 162 -3.23 0.97 13.89
N ALA A 163 -2.88 1.38 15.10
CA ALA A 163 -1.94 2.46 15.34
C ALA A 163 -0.48 2.02 15.16
N VAL A 164 -0.15 0.73 15.32
CA VAL A 164 1.24 0.26 15.37
C VAL A 164 1.88 0.31 13.97
N GLY A 165 1.20 -0.20 12.94
CA GLY A 165 1.68 -0.13 11.56
C GLY A 165 1.85 1.31 11.07
N VAL A 166 0.87 2.18 11.35
CA VAL A 166 0.95 3.63 11.04
C VAL A 166 2.10 4.28 11.79
N SER A 167 2.27 3.98 13.08
CA SER A 167 3.35 4.55 13.90
C SER A 167 4.72 4.11 13.39
N PHE A 168 4.86 2.85 12.97
CA PHE A 168 6.09 2.33 12.38
C PHE A 168 6.43 3.04 11.06
N VAL A 169 5.47 3.16 10.13
CA VAL A 169 5.71 3.88 8.87
C VAL A 169 6.03 5.35 9.12
N ASN A 170 5.30 6.03 10.01
CA ASN A 170 5.60 7.41 10.38
C ASN A 170 6.96 7.56 11.08
N PHE A 171 7.39 6.56 11.85
CA PHE A 171 8.73 6.53 12.42
C PHE A 171 9.79 6.50 11.30
N LEU A 172 9.66 5.60 10.33
CA LEU A 172 10.59 5.54 9.18
C LEU A 172 10.57 6.83 8.35
N LEU A 173 9.40 7.42 8.12
CA LEU A 173 9.25 8.70 7.42
C LEU A 173 9.95 9.84 8.18
N LYS A 174 9.85 9.86 9.51
CA LYS A 174 10.56 10.84 10.34
C LYS A 174 12.07 10.65 10.29
N GLN A 175 12.56 9.41 10.34
CA GLN A 175 13.99 9.11 10.24
C GLN A 175 14.57 9.49 8.87
N SER A 176 13.78 9.40 7.81
CA SER A 176 14.18 9.81 6.46
C SER A 176 13.98 11.30 6.16
N GLY A 177 13.50 12.09 7.14
CA GLY A 177 13.29 13.54 6.99
C GLY A 177 12.07 13.91 6.14
N SER A 178 11.10 13.01 5.98
CA SER A 178 9.86 13.31 5.26
C SER A 178 8.90 14.14 6.12
N ASP A 179 8.34 15.20 5.52
CA ASP A 179 7.30 16.04 6.13
C ASP A 179 5.90 15.41 6.03
N LEU A 180 5.72 14.37 5.22
CA LEU A 180 4.45 13.66 5.11
C LEU A 180 4.29 12.64 6.23
N GLN A 181 3.10 12.61 6.81
CA GLN A 181 2.71 11.60 7.78
C GLN A 181 1.35 11.00 7.43
N ILE A 182 1.21 9.73 7.75
CA ILE A 182 -0.01 8.96 7.57
C ILE A 182 -0.87 9.11 8.82
N SER A 183 -2.16 9.31 8.63
CA SER A 183 -3.16 9.36 9.68
C SER A 183 -4.29 8.38 9.41
N LEU A 184 -4.73 7.67 10.45
CA LEU A 184 -5.97 6.90 10.39
C LEU A 184 -7.18 7.85 10.30
N PRO A 185 -8.20 7.54 9.48
CA PRO A 185 -9.45 8.30 9.46
C PRO A 185 -10.27 8.03 10.73
N LYS A 186 -10.18 8.96 11.70
CA LYS A 186 -10.84 8.81 13.01
C LYS A 186 -12.35 9.13 13.00
N ALA A 187 -12.80 10.09 12.19
CA ALA A 187 -14.22 10.47 12.09
C ALA A 187 -14.90 9.81 10.88
N GLY A 188 -16.23 9.58 10.96
CA GLY A 188 -17.02 8.95 9.90
C GLY A 188 -16.84 9.61 8.54
N ARG A 189 -16.90 10.95 8.49
CA ARG A 189 -16.66 11.76 7.29
C ARG A 189 -15.35 11.40 6.58
N TYR A 190 -14.23 11.33 7.32
CA TYR A 190 -12.91 10.98 6.77
C TYR A 190 -12.77 9.51 6.38
N ARG A 191 -13.54 8.59 6.99
CA ARG A 191 -13.53 7.16 6.61
C ARG A 191 -14.18 6.95 5.26
N GLU A 192 -15.20 7.74 4.94
CA GLU A 192 -15.80 7.74 3.61
C GLU A 192 -14.84 8.29 2.56
N CYS A 193 -14.06 9.33 2.91
CA CYS A 193 -13.06 9.93 2.03
C CYS A 193 -12.00 8.94 1.49
N ASP A 194 -11.65 7.89 2.23
CA ASP A 194 -10.67 6.88 1.80
C ASP A 194 -11.23 5.89 0.76
N ARG A 195 -12.55 5.88 0.55
CA ARG A 195 -13.22 4.91 -0.35
C ARG A 195 -12.79 5.05 -1.81
N LEU A 196 -12.44 6.26 -2.25
CA LEU A 196 -11.98 6.41 -3.63
C LEU A 196 -10.63 5.71 -3.85
N SER A 197 -9.70 5.89 -2.92
CA SER A 197 -8.41 5.22 -2.91
C SER A 197 -8.58 3.70 -2.83
N ASP A 198 -9.50 3.18 -2.01
CA ASP A 198 -9.86 1.76 -1.94
C ASP A 198 -10.31 1.20 -3.31
N TYR A 199 -11.12 1.94 -4.06
CA TYR A 199 -11.60 1.50 -5.38
C TYR A 199 -10.52 1.54 -6.46
N PHE A 200 -9.73 2.62 -6.55
CA PHE A 200 -8.62 2.66 -7.50
C PHE A 200 -7.57 1.60 -7.17
N CYS A 201 -7.21 1.45 -5.88
CA CYS A 201 -6.33 0.39 -5.41
C CYS A 201 -6.85 -0.99 -5.83
N GLY A 202 -8.12 -1.27 -5.53
CA GLY A 202 -8.74 -2.54 -5.85
C GLY A 202 -8.84 -2.83 -7.34
N TRP A 203 -9.17 -1.82 -8.16
CA TRP A 203 -9.25 -1.95 -9.61
C TRP A 203 -7.88 -2.21 -10.23
N VAL A 204 -6.89 -1.37 -9.93
CA VAL A 204 -5.52 -1.55 -10.43
C VAL A 204 -4.97 -2.90 -9.97
N ASN A 205 -5.13 -3.24 -8.70
CA ASN A 205 -4.65 -4.52 -8.19
C ASN A 205 -5.30 -5.72 -8.92
N SER A 206 -6.61 -5.65 -9.18
CA SER A 206 -7.32 -6.71 -9.91
C SER A 206 -6.82 -6.85 -11.35
N VAL A 207 -6.51 -5.74 -12.02
CA VAL A 207 -5.98 -5.76 -13.40
C VAL A 207 -4.54 -6.31 -13.41
N ARG A 208 -3.67 -5.83 -12.51
CA ARG A 208 -2.26 -6.25 -12.45
C ARG A 208 -2.10 -7.71 -12.00
N SER A 209 -2.93 -8.16 -11.07
CA SER A 209 -2.99 -9.57 -10.66
C SER A 209 -3.70 -10.48 -11.68
N LYS A 210 -4.15 -9.95 -12.83
CA LYS A 210 -4.88 -10.70 -13.87
C LYS A 210 -6.17 -11.38 -13.38
N THR A 211 -6.81 -10.83 -12.35
CA THR A 211 -8.08 -11.31 -11.79
C THR A 211 -9.29 -10.48 -12.25
N ALA A 212 -9.05 -9.36 -12.94
CA ALA A 212 -10.09 -8.52 -13.52
C ALA A 212 -10.61 -9.08 -14.86
N THR A 213 -11.76 -8.59 -15.31
CA THR A 213 -12.24 -8.88 -16.67
C THR A 213 -11.39 -8.12 -17.71
N GLU A 214 -11.35 -8.63 -18.94
CA GLU A 214 -10.66 -7.93 -20.04
C GLU A 214 -11.24 -6.53 -20.29
N SER A 215 -12.56 -6.37 -20.12
CA SER A 215 -13.22 -5.07 -20.17
C SER A 215 -12.67 -4.10 -19.14
N HIS A 216 -12.49 -4.53 -17.89
CA HIS A 216 -11.91 -3.71 -16.82
C HIS A 216 -10.46 -3.32 -17.13
N ALA A 217 -9.66 -4.23 -17.68
CA ALA A 217 -8.28 -3.95 -18.05
C ALA A 217 -8.19 -2.92 -19.19
N ARG A 218 -9.01 -3.07 -20.24
CA ARG A 218 -9.07 -2.12 -21.36
C ARG A 218 -9.49 -0.72 -20.92
N LYS A 219 -10.51 -0.62 -20.06
CA LYS A 219 -11.00 0.67 -19.54
C LYS A 219 -9.97 1.36 -18.64
N LEU A 220 -9.16 0.60 -17.90
CA LEU A 220 -8.06 1.17 -17.14
C LEU A 220 -7.00 1.77 -18.08
N ALA A 221 -6.61 1.03 -19.12
CA ALA A 221 -5.65 1.51 -20.12
C ALA A 221 -6.13 2.77 -20.86
N GLU A 222 -7.44 2.89 -21.11
CA GLU A 222 -8.05 4.10 -21.68
C GLU A 222 -7.87 5.31 -20.75
N LEU A 223 -8.08 5.15 -19.44
CA LEU A 223 -7.90 6.24 -18.47
C LEU A 223 -6.42 6.60 -18.25
N GLU A 224 -5.52 5.62 -18.26
CA GLU A 224 -4.06 5.82 -18.17
C GLU A 224 -3.51 6.64 -19.35
N THR A 225 -4.12 6.49 -20.53
CA THR A 225 -3.71 7.18 -21.76
C THR A 225 -4.52 8.44 -22.06
N HIS A 226 -5.52 8.77 -21.23
CA HIS A 226 -6.34 9.97 -21.38
C HIS A 226 -5.47 11.23 -21.36
N SER A 227 -5.87 12.26 -22.11
CA SER A 227 -5.13 13.54 -22.24
C SER A 227 -4.83 14.27 -20.92
N LYS A 228 -5.64 14.02 -19.88
CA LYS A 228 -5.47 14.60 -18.54
C LYS A 228 -4.50 13.79 -17.68
N ARG A 229 -4.24 12.53 -18.05
CA ARG A 229 -3.39 11.58 -17.31
C ARG A 229 -3.66 11.59 -15.81
N PHE A 230 -4.95 11.56 -15.44
CA PHE A 230 -5.33 11.65 -14.03
C PHE A 230 -5.07 10.35 -13.26
N ILE A 231 -4.76 9.24 -13.95
CA ILE A 231 -4.24 8.03 -13.32
C ILE A 231 -2.80 7.84 -13.78
N GLU A 232 -1.88 7.89 -12.82
CA GLU A 232 -0.48 7.52 -13.01
C GLU A 232 -0.24 6.19 -12.31
N ASN A 233 0.15 5.18 -13.08
CA ASN A 233 0.48 3.86 -12.58
C ASN A 233 1.98 3.63 -12.64
N VAL A 234 2.58 3.31 -11.50
CA VAL A 234 4.00 2.94 -11.41
C VAL A 234 4.10 1.58 -10.75
N VAL A 235 4.80 0.67 -11.43
CA VAL A 235 5.27 -0.55 -10.79
C VAL A 235 6.61 -0.21 -10.16
N PHE A 236 6.66 -0.17 -8.84
CA PHE A 236 7.89 -0.01 -8.10
C PHE A 236 8.66 -1.34 -8.18
N ALA A 237 9.42 -1.48 -9.27
CA ALA A 237 10.25 -2.63 -9.56
C ALA A 237 11.64 -2.46 -8.94
N MET A 238 12.15 -3.59 -8.46
CA MET A 238 13.25 -3.71 -7.53
C MET A 238 14.45 -4.42 -8.16
N ASP A 239 15.44 -3.62 -8.51
CA ASP A 239 16.83 -3.99 -8.30
C ASP A 239 17.29 -3.26 -7.04
N LEU A 240 16.72 -3.68 -5.91
CA LEU A 240 17.17 -3.22 -4.61
C LEU A 240 18.51 -3.89 -4.35
N ASN A 241 19.58 -3.13 -4.56
CA ASN A 241 20.89 -3.51 -4.06
C ASN A 241 20.77 -3.64 -2.54
N ILE A 242 20.94 -4.85 -2.04
CA ILE A 242 21.04 -5.08 -0.62
C ILE A 242 22.46 -4.78 -0.23
N VAL A 243 22.61 -3.81 0.68
CA VAL A 243 23.87 -3.56 1.34
C VAL A 243 23.78 -3.99 2.80
N ASP A 244 24.90 -4.42 3.37
CA ASP A 244 25.01 -4.66 4.81
C ASP A 244 25.18 -3.34 5.59
N GLU A 245 25.35 -3.42 6.91
CA GLU A 245 25.58 -2.25 7.77
C GLU A 245 26.86 -1.45 7.42
N GLU A 246 27.82 -2.09 6.76
CA GLU A 246 29.08 -1.47 6.32
C GLU A 246 28.97 -0.85 4.92
N GLY A 247 27.83 -1.05 4.24
CA GLY A 247 27.58 -0.56 2.89
C GLY A 247 28.09 -1.48 1.77
N ASN A 248 28.50 -2.71 2.09
CA ASN A 248 28.95 -3.68 1.08
C ASN A 248 27.74 -4.28 0.37
N ASP A 249 27.79 -4.41 -0.96
CA ASP A 249 26.74 -5.10 -1.72
C ASP A 249 26.76 -6.61 -1.44
N VAL A 250 25.69 -7.09 -0.82
CA VAL A 250 25.50 -8.49 -0.43
C VAL A 250 24.33 -9.14 -1.18
N THR A 251 23.86 -8.50 -2.27
CA THR A 251 22.68 -8.92 -3.02
C THR A 251 22.75 -10.38 -3.49
N GLU A 252 23.87 -10.78 -4.09
CA GLU A 252 24.05 -12.15 -4.61
C GLU A 252 24.15 -13.20 -3.48
N ALA A 253 24.77 -12.83 -2.36
CA ALA A 253 24.84 -13.71 -1.19
C ALA A 253 23.44 -13.96 -0.59
N VAL A 254 22.60 -12.92 -0.49
CA VAL A 254 21.21 -13.05 -0.03
C VAL A 254 20.39 -13.87 -1.03
N LYS A 255 20.52 -13.65 -2.34
CA LYS A 255 19.88 -14.47 -3.38
C LYS A 255 20.24 -15.94 -3.23
N ALA A 256 21.52 -16.25 -3.04
CA ALA A 256 21.99 -17.61 -2.85
C ALA A 256 21.39 -18.25 -1.59
N ALA A 257 21.39 -17.53 -0.46
CA ALA A 257 20.84 -18.01 0.81
C ALA A 257 19.33 -18.25 0.78
N VAL A 258 18.57 -17.41 0.06
CA VAL A 258 17.13 -17.58 -0.15
C VAL A 258 16.88 -18.81 -1.04
N ALA A 259 17.63 -18.96 -2.15
CA ALA A 259 17.51 -20.11 -3.05
C ALA A 259 17.86 -21.45 -2.38
N SER A 260 18.81 -21.47 -1.44
CA SER A 260 19.19 -22.67 -0.70
C SER A 260 18.29 -22.98 0.50
N GLY A 261 17.29 -22.13 0.79
CA GLY A 261 16.44 -22.23 1.99
C GLY A 261 17.19 -21.99 3.31
N SER A 262 18.46 -21.57 3.24
CA SER A 262 19.35 -21.36 4.39
C SER A 262 19.11 -20.02 5.09
N ALA A 263 18.30 -19.15 4.49
CA ALA A 263 17.93 -17.86 5.06
C ALA A 263 16.96 -17.96 6.27
N ASN A 264 16.53 -19.17 6.62
CA ASN A 264 15.73 -19.47 7.82
C ASN A 264 16.57 -20.06 8.99
N GLY A 265 17.90 -20.05 8.87
CA GLY A 265 18.83 -20.62 9.86
C GLY A 265 19.37 -19.61 10.85
#